data_AF-A0A3L7VSA0-F1
#
_entry.id   AF-A0A3L7VSA0-F1
#
_cell.length_a   1.000
_cell.length_b   1.000
_cell.length_c   1.000
_cell.angle_alpha   90.00
_cell.angle_beta   90.00
_cell.angle_gamma   90.00
#
_symmetry.space_group_name_H-M   'P 1'
#
loop_
_entity.id
_entity.type
_entity.pdbx_description
1 polymer ?
#
loop_
_entity_poly.entity_id
_entity_poly.type
_entity_poly.pdbx_seq_one_letter_code
_entity_poly.pdbx_strand_id
1 'polypeptide(L)'
;MLDATAPSRRAVLRAAVAAVAGVATAAAVSGGQVLATEPDVAAPSPGPVPARVPYQGLLENEGHTYQSWGLTHETRPAVYVEPISYADVQAVVVDPIRFPSPVSPVGSMLSVTRTVVNDGGTLLCTLKLDEILGVETDAAGRSVVRVQAGCRLKKLHLWLQSRGLEIPYQAEIGDATVGSMAAGDTKDSSLEGPGYFSAGVVTVTYVDEQGTLVTLSDLVDDKALAEFKCSYGLSGIIVECLVEVRSARLCRSRF
;
A
#
# COMPACT_ATOMS: atom_id res chain seq x y z
N MET A 1 18.66 40.96 42.07
CA MET A 1 18.19 39.66 42.63
C MET A 1 17.52 38.94 41.49
N LEU A 2 18.23 38.14 40.66
CA LEU A 2 18.66 36.76 40.96
C LEU A 2 17.48 36.02 41.62
N ASP A 3 16.77 35.15 40.91
CA ASP A 3 17.34 33.84 40.59
C ASP A 3 16.81 33.20 39.29
N ALA A 4 17.68 32.41 38.67
CA ALA A 4 17.52 31.64 37.46
C ALA A 4 17.68 30.15 37.80
N THR A 5 17.06 29.25 37.02
CA THR A 5 17.39 27.82 36.76
C THR A 5 16.12 27.16 36.19
N ALA A 6 16.06 26.43 35.07
CA ALA A 6 17.03 25.68 34.27
C ALA A 6 16.49 25.52 32.81
N PRO A 7 17.31 25.06 31.83
CA PRO A 7 17.15 25.39 30.41
C PRO A 7 16.44 24.35 29.52
N SER A 8 16.06 24.83 28.33
CA SER A 8 15.35 24.15 27.23
C SER A 8 16.15 23.04 26.54
N ARG A 9 15.44 21.94 26.20
CA ARG A 9 15.93 20.77 25.44
C ARG A 9 16.24 21.08 23.97
N ARG A 10 17.35 21.78 23.70
CA ARG A 10 17.98 21.90 22.38
C ARG A 10 19.50 21.77 22.53
N ALA A 11 19.99 20.58 22.86
CA ALA A 11 21.44 20.29 22.87
C ALA A 11 21.76 18.78 22.93
N VAL A 12 21.06 17.92 22.19
CA VAL A 12 21.52 16.53 21.98
C VAL A 12 21.34 16.16 20.52
N LEU A 13 22.20 16.70 19.66
CA LEU A 13 22.49 16.17 18.34
C LEU A 13 23.91 16.63 17.98
N ARG A 14 24.76 15.68 17.58
CA ARG A 14 26.19 15.79 17.20
C ARG A 14 27.18 15.38 18.31
N ALA A 15 27.50 14.09 18.34
CA ALA A 15 28.88 13.60 18.45
C ALA A 15 28.88 12.07 18.39
N ALA A 16 29.29 11.48 17.25
CA ALA A 16 30.01 10.19 17.19
C ALA A 16 30.14 9.70 15.73
N VAL A 17 31.05 10.29 14.92
CA VAL A 17 31.83 9.56 13.90
C VAL A 17 33.13 10.34 13.68
N ALA A 18 34.23 9.87 14.25
CA ALA A 18 35.59 10.30 13.92
C ALA A 18 36.56 9.16 14.27
N ALA A 19 37.23 8.61 13.23
CA ALA A 19 38.39 7.68 13.22
C ALA A 19 38.17 6.69 12.05
N VAL A 20 39.03 6.44 11.06
CA VAL A 20 40.47 6.71 10.82
C VAL A 20 40.66 6.77 9.29
N ALA A 21 41.36 7.79 8.80
CA ALA A 21 41.93 7.80 7.45
C ALA A 21 43.41 7.39 7.54
N GLY A 22 43.75 6.21 7.02
CA GLY A 22 45.11 5.71 6.89
C GLY A 22 45.53 5.71 5.42
N VAL A 23 46.49 6.57 5.09
CA VAL A 23 47.20 6.59 3.81
C VAL A 23 48.15 5.38 3.75
N ALA A 24 48.08 4.59 2.68
CA ALA A 24 49.07 3.57 2.38
C ALA A 24 49.60 3.76 0.94
N THR A 25 50.91 3.95 0.88
CA THR A 25 51.76 4.18 -0.29
C THR A 25 51.85 2.93 -1.17
N ALA A 26 51.83 3.13 -2.49
CA ALA A 26 52.06 2.10 -3.48
C ALA A 26 53.55 1.70 -3.55
N ALA A 27 53.83 0.39 -3.51
CA ALA A 27 55.10 -0.19 -3.91
C ALA A 27 54.83 -1.38 -4.83
N ALA A 28 55.33 -1.29 -6.06
CA ALA A 28 55.25 -2.35 -7.07
C ALA A 28 56.22 -3.48 -6.72
N VAL A 29 55.73 -4.72 -6.70
CA VAL A 29 56.55 -5.94 -6.70
C VAL A 29 56.08 -6.82 -7.84
N SER A 30 56.97 -7.02 -8.81
CA SER A 30 56.85 -7.98 -9.90
C SER A 30 57.13 -9.39 -9.36
N GLY A 31 56.13 -10.27 -9.41
CA GLY A 31 56.29 -11.69 -9.14
C GLY A 31 55.23 -12.48 -9.89
N GLY A 32 55.64 -13.24 -10.90
CA GLY A 32 54.73 -14.11 -11.65
C GLY A 32 54.17 -15.20 -10.75
N GLN A 33 52.84 -15.27 -10.62
CA GLN A 33 52.15 -16.41 -10.06
C GLN A 33 51.47 -17.19 -11.17
N VAL A 34 51.80 -18.48 -11.24
CA VAL A 34 51.14 -19.49 -12.05
C VAL A 34 49.71 -19.64 -11.52
N LEU A 35 48.71 -19.36 -12.37
CA LEU A 35 47.30 -19.59 -12.06
C LEU A 35 47.07 -21.09 -11.82
N ALA A 36 46.85 -21.47 -10.56
CA ALA A 36 46.19 -22.71 -10.24
C ALA A 36 44.70 -22.53 -10.55
N THR A 37 44.16 -23.35 -11.46
CA THR A 37 42.72 -23.43 -11.70
C THR A 37 42.05 -24.02 -10.47
N GLU A 38 41.20 -23.24 -9.79
CA GLU A 38 40.35 -23.75 -8.72
C GLU A 38 39.40 -24.83 -9.27
N PRO A 39 39.12 -25.90 -8.50
CA PRO A 39 38.13 -26.88 -8.89
C PRO A 39 36.75 -26.25 -8.90
N ASP A 40 35.99 -26.54 -9.96
CA ASP A 40 34.61 -26.10 -10.17
C ASP A 40 33.73 -26.58 -9.00
N VAL A 41 33.39 -25.68 -8.09
CA VAL A 41 32.43 -25.94 -7.01
C VAL A 41 31.06 -26.01 -7.65
N ALA A 42 30.62 -27.23 -7.94
CA ALA A 42 29.27 -27.50 -8.44
C ALA A 42 28.24 -26.72 -7.61
N ALA A 43 27.45 -25.89 -8.29
CA ALA A 43 26.37 -25.14 -7.67
C ALA A 43 25.49 -26.10 -6.86
N PRO A 44 25.11 -25.76 -5.62
CA PRO A 44 24.23 -26.61 -4.83
C PRO A 44 22.96 -26.87 -5.63
N SER A 45 22.58 -28.14 -5.76
CA SER A 45 21.34 -28.53 -6.41
C SER A 45 20.20 -27.72 -5.80
N PRO A 46 19.28 -27.15 -6.60
CA PRO A 46 18.17 -26.40 -6.04
C PRO A 46 17.45 -27.32 -5.06
N GLY A 47 17.38 -26.88 -3.80
CA GLY A 47 16.60 -27.56 -2.78
C GLY A 47 15.15 -27.73 -3.26
N PRO A 48 14.36 -28.60 -2.62
CA PRO A 48 12.97 -28.79 -2.99
C PRO A 48 12.27 -27.44 -3.09
N VAL A 49 11.80 -27.10 -4.30
CA VAL A 49 11.02 -25.88 -4.54
C VAL A 49 9.85 -25.94 -3.56
N PRO A 50 9.70 -24.97 -2.65
CA PRO A 50 8.60 -24.98 -1.71
C PRO A 50 7.28 -25.11 -2.48
N ALA A 51 6.35 -25.90 -1.94
CA ALA A 51 5.06 -26.10 -2.59
C ALA A 51 4.43 -24.74 -2.87
N ARG A 52 4.24 -24.41 -4.16
CA ARG A 52 3.72 -23.11 -4.58
C ARG A 52 2.34 -22.91 -3.95
N VAL A 53 2.15 -21.75 -3.33
CA VAL A 53 0.82 -21.34 -2.86
C VAL A 53 -0.09 -21.24 -4.09
N PRO A 54 -1.26 -21.90 -4.09
CA PRO A 54 -2.21 -21.77 -5.19
C PRO A 54 -2.62 -20.31 -5.40
N TYR A 55 -2.72 -19.90 -6.66
CA TYR A 55 -3.22 -18.58 -7.06
C TYR A 55 -4.34 -18.79 -8.08
N GLN A 56 -5.51 -18.21 -7.84
CA GLN A 56 -6.74 -18.48 -8.57
C GLN A 56 -7.17 -17.31 -9.47
N GLY A 57 -6.72 -16.10 -9.17
CA GLY A 57 -7.04 -14.91 -9.95
C GLY A 57 -6.47 -14.91 -11.38
N LEU A 58 -6.69 -13.80 -12.09
CA LEU A 58 -6.08 -13.58 -13.40
C LEU A 58 -4.57 -13.39 -13.26
N LEU A 59 -3.77 -14.05 -14.10
CA LEU A 59 -2.33 -13.82 -14.20
C LEU A 59 -1.96 -13.63 -15.66
N GLU A 60 -1.40 -12.47 -15.98
CA GLU A 60 -0.90 -12.12 -17.30
C GLU A 60 0.58 -11.77 -17.23
N ASN A 61 1.38 -12.30 -18.15
CA ASN A 61 2.82 -12.06 -18.24
C ASN A 61 3.29 -11.85 -19.69
N GLU A 62 2.38 -11.38 -20.56
CA GLU A 62 2.62 -11.20 -21.99
C GLU A 62 3.21 -9.82 -22.36
N GLY A 63 3.70 -9.06 -21.36
CA GLY A 63 4.37 -7.77 -21.58
C GLY A 63 3.41 -6.63 -21.94
N HIS A 64 2.19 -6.64 -21.39
CA HIS A 64 1.22 -5.57 -21.58
C HIS A 64 1.71 -4.22 -21.03
N THR A 65 1.33 -3.16 -21.72
CA THR A 65 1.55 -1.78 -21.31
C THR A 65 0.31 -1.25 -20.58
N TYR A 66 0.53 -0.58 -19.45
CA TYR A 66 -0.50 0.15 -18.70
C TYR A 66 -0.15 1.64 -18.65
N GLN A 67 -1.15 2.49 -18.43
CA GLN A 67 -0.98 3.95 -18.41
C GLN A 67 -1.70 4.58 -17.23
N SER A 68 -1.17 5.71 -16.75
CA SER A 68 -1.87 6.60 -15.83
C SER A 68 -3.07 7.26 -16.50
N TRP A 69 -4.00 7.80 -15.71
CA TRP A 69 -5.20 8.47 -16.22
C TRP A 69 -4.91 9.57 -17.26
N GLY A 70 -3.88 10.38 -17.00
CA GLY A 70 -3.51 11.49 -17.87
C GLY A 70 -2.74 11.09 -19.12
N LEU A 71 -2.48 9.79 -19.32
CA LEU A 71 -1.64 9.25 -20.40
C LEU A 71 -0.20 9.82 -20.41
N THR A 72 0.26 10.34 -19.26
CA THR A 72 1.58 10.95 -19.08
C THR A 72 2.63 9.97 -18.56
N HIS A 73 2.19 8.84 -18.02
CA HIS A 73 3.05 7.80 -17.46
C HIS A 73 2.63 6.45 -18.03
N GLU A 74 3.60 5.70 -18.53
CA GLU A 74 3.45 4.34 -19.04
C GLU A 74 4.19 3.39 -18.10
N THR A 75 3.73 2.15 -18.01
CA THR A 75 4.50 1.08 -17.38
C THR A 75 4.33 -0.25 -18.11
N ARG A 76 5.37 -1.09 -18.02
CA ARG A 76 5.44 -2.44 -18.56
C ARG A 76 5.85 -3.41 -17.44
N PRO A 77 4.90 -3.85 -16.60
CA PRO A 77 5.21 -4.83 -15.56
C PRO A 77 5.61 -6.17 -16.20
N ALA A 78 6.42 -6.95 -15.49
CA ALA A 78 6.69 -8.34 -15.89
C ALA A 78 5.44 -9.21 -15.72
N VAL A 79 4.63 -8.90 -14.71
CA VAL A 79 3.39 -9.64 -14.40
C VAL A 79 2.28 -8.67 -13.99
N TYR A 80 1.08 -8.90 -14.51
CA TYR A 80 -0.16 -8.29 -14.06
C TYR A 80 -1.06 -9.36 -13.44
N VAL A 81 -1.67 -9.05 -12.30
CA VAL A 81 -2.55 -9.98 -11.59
C VAL A 81 -3.84 -9.33 -11.09
N GLU A 82 -4.94 -10.07 -11.12
CA GLU A 82 -6.21 -9.69 -10.49
C GLU A 82 -6.62 -10.75 -9.44
N PRO A 83 -6.11 -10.66 -8.19
CA PRO A 83 -6.47 -11.60 -7.12
C PRO A 83 -7.97 -11.59 -6.83
N ILE A 84 -8.55 -12.77 -6.60
CA ILE A 84 -9.98 -12.93 -6.27
C ILE A 84 -10.20 -13.28 -4.79
N SER A 85 -9.11 -13.41 -4.02
CA SER A 85 -9.15 -13.71 -2.59
C SER A 85 -7.98 -13.07 -1.85
N TYR A 86 -8.07 -12.99 -0.52
CA TYR A 86 -6.95 -12.51 0.30
C TYR A 86 -5.75 -13.47 0.21
N ALA A 87 -6.02 -14.77 0.11
CA ALA A 87 -4.99 -15.80 -0.08
C ALA A 87 -4.22 -15.61 -1.41
N ASP A 88 -4.88 -15.17 -2.48
CA ASP A 88 -4.21 -14.82 -3.72
C ASP A 88 -3.24 -13.64 -3.54
N VAL A 89 -3.64 -12.61 -2.78
CA VAL A 89 -2.77 -11.46 -2.47
C VAL A 89 -1.54 -11.92 -1.69
N GLN A 90 -1.74 -12.76 -0.68
CA GLN A 90 -0.64 -13.36 0.10
C GLN A 90 0.28 -14.20 -0.80
N ALA A 91 -0.28 -15.02 -1.69
CA ALA A 91 0.47 -15.83 -2.65
C ALA A 91 1.34 -14.98 -3.57
N VAL A 92 0.84 -13.80 -3.99
CA VAL A 92 1.61 -12.86 -4.80
C VAL A 92 2.82 -12.32 -4.05
N VAL A 93 2.66 -11.95 -2.78
CA VAL A 93 3.75 -11.36 -1.99
C VAL A 93 4.86 -12.37 -1.69
N VAL A 94 4.53 -13.65 -1.45
CA VAL A 94 5.50 -14.65 -0.96
C VAL A 94 6.20 -15.47 -2.06
N ASP A 95 5.78 -15.36 -3.32
CA ASP A 95 6.39 -16.09 -4.46
C ASP A 95 7.10 -15.12 -5.43
N PRO A 96 8.33 -14.64 -5.09
CA PRO A 96 9.05 -13.66 -5.91
C PRO A 96 9.54 -14.22 -7.25
N ILE A 97 9.51 -15.55 -7.43
CA ILE A 97 9.87 -16.19 -8.70
C ILE A 97 8.71 -16.08 -9.68
N ARG A 98 7.48 -16.28 -9.21
CA ARG A 98 6.27 -16.13 -10.03
C ARG A 98 5.85 -14.66 -10.17
N PHE A 99 6.10 -13.85 -9.14
CA PHE A 99 5.67 -12.46 -9.05
C PHE A 99 6.87 -11.55 -8.69
N PRO A 100 7.64 -11.08 -9.69
CA PRO A 100 8.83 -10.29 -9.47
C PRO A 100 8.53 -8.99 -8.71
N SER A 101 9.44 -8.61 -7.80
CA SER A 101 9.39 -7.33 -7.11
C SER A 101 9.81 -6.16 -8.02
N PRO A 102 9.31 -4.93 -7.78
CA PRO A 102 8.34 -4.57 -6.74
C PRO A 102 6.94 -5.15 -7.02
N VAL A 103 6.22 -5.55 -5.97
CA VAL A 103 4.78 -5.81 -6.06
C VAL A 103 4.07 -4.51 -5.72
N SER A 104 3.38 -3.90 -6.69
CA SER A 104 2.69 -2.62 -6.52
C SER A 104 1.18 -2.80 -6.66
N PRO A 105 0.38 -2.42 -5.64
CA PRO A 105 -1.07 -2.50 -5.72
C PRO A 105 -1.64 -1.37 -6.59
N VAL A 106 -2.64 -1.69 -7.39
CA VAL A 106 -3.40 -0.73 -8.19
C VAL A 106 -4.90 -0.97 -8.04
N GLY A 107 -5.66 0.13 -8.03
CA GLY A 107 -7.11 0.09 -8.21
C GLY A 107 -7.45 0.31 -9.69
N SER A 108 -8.32 1.29 -9.95
CA SER A 108 -8.75 1.67 -11.30
C SER A 108 -7.70 2.41 -12.15
N MET A 109 -6.46 2.55 -11.66
CA MET A 109 -5.36 3.29 -12.32
C MET A 109 -5.67 4.75 -12.68
N LEU A 110 -6.57 5.41 -11.94
CA LEU A 110 -7.05 6.76 -12.22
C LEU A 110 -6.13 7.88 -11.65
N SER A 111 -4.97 7.51 -11.11
CA SER A 111 -4.01 8.46 -10.58
C SER A 111 -3.31 9.23 -11.71
N VAL A 112 -3.04 10.51 -11.48
CA VAL A 112 -2.20 11.34 -12.36
C VAL A 112 -0.71 11.28 -11.99
N THR A 113 -0.38 10.68 -10.85
CA THR A 113 1.00 10.57 -10.37
C THR A 113 1.69 9.32 -10.93
N ARG A 114 3.00 9.20 -10.69
CA ARG A 114 3.80 8.04 -11.11
C ARG A 114 3.56 6.75 -10.31
N THR A 115 2.53 6.72 -9.46
CA THR A 115 2.19 5.57 -8.59
C THR A 115 1.88 4.28 -9.35
N VAL A 116 1.46 4.38 -10.62
CA VAL A 116 1.23 3.21 -11.49
C VAL A 116 2.54 2.61 -12.04
N VAL A 117 3.66 3.34 -12.02
CA VAL A 117 4.90 2.93 -12.70
C VAL A 117 5.59 1.80 -11.93
N ASN A 118 5.68 0.63 -12.54
CA ASN A 118 6.29 -0.58 -11.97
C ASN A 118 6.93 -1.49 -13.04
N ASP A 119 7.87 -0.95 -13.81
CA ASP A 119 8.50 -1.68 -14.91
C ASP A 119 9.28 -2.91 -14.43
N GLY A 120 9.04 -4.06 -15.06
CA GLY A 120 9.65 -5.33 -14.70
C GLY A 120 9.19 -5.93 -13.36
N GLY A 121 8.33 -5.24 -12.60
CA GLY A 121 7.73 -5.74 -11.36
C GLY A 121 6.39 -6.44 -11.57
N THR A 122 5.64 -6.60 -10.48
CA THR A 122 4.28 -7.15 -10.46
C THR A 122 3.26 -6.05 -10.17
N LEU A 123 2.31 -5.87 -11.07
CA LEU A 123 1.18 -4.95 -10.87
C LEU A 123 -0.03 -5.75 -10.37
N LEU A 124 -0.46 -5.50 -9.13
CA LEU A 124 -1.55 -6.24 -8.48
C LEU A 124 -2.83 -5.41 -8.45
N CYS A 125 -3.80 -5.76 -9.28
CA CYS A 125 -5.06 -5.04 -9.39
C CYS A 125 -6.13 -5.59 -8.44
N THR A 126 -6.55 -4.80 -7.46
CA THR A 126 -7.50 -5.24 -6.43
C THR A 126 -8.95 -5.24 -6.87
N LEU A 127 -9.27 -4.87 -8.12
CA LEU A 127 -10.64 -4.64 -8.61
C LEU A 127 -11.59 -5.85 -8.47
N LYS A 128 -11.07 -7.07 -8.33
CA LYS A 128 -11.89 -8.28 -8.09
C LYS A 128 -12.21 -8.52 -6.62
N LEU A 129 -11.50 -7.87 -5.69
CA LEU A 129 -11.83 -7.80 -4.27
C LEU A 129 -12.82 -6.65 -4.06
N ASP A 130 -14.06 -6.80 -4.52
CA ASP A 130 -15.04 -5.71 -4.61
C ASP A 130 -16.28 -5.88 -3.73
N GLU A 131 -16.30 -6.86 -2.82
CA GLU A 131 -17.45 -7.15 -1.98
C GLU A 131 -17.69 -6.08 -0.91
N ILE A 132 -18.97 -5.77 -0.68
CA ILE A 132 -19.43 -4.97 0.47
C ILE A 132 -19.96 -5.98 1.49
N LEU A 133 -19.19 -6.20 2.55
CA LEU A 133 -19.41 -7.29 3.51
C LEU A 133 -20.54 -6.96 4.49
N GLY A 134 -20.80 -5.69 4.76
CA GLY A 134 -21.96 -5.26 5.54
C GLY A 134 -21.72 -3.98 6.31
N VAL A 135 -22.69 -3.61 7.14
CA VAL A 135 -22.57 -2.53 8.12
C VAL A 135 -22.59 -3.16 9.51
N GLU A 136 -21.69 -2.71 10.36
CA GLU A 136 -21.54 -3.18 11.73
C GLU A 136 -21.31 -2.00 12.67
N THR A 137 -21.44 -2.27 13.98
CA THR A 137 -21.05 -1.33 15.03
C THR A 137 -19.66 -1.70 15.50
N ASP A 138 -18.72 -0.75 15.45
CA ASP A 138 -17.36 -0.99 15.92
C ASP A 138 -17.25 -0.93 17.46
N ALA A 139 -16.05 -1.16 17.98
CA ALA A 139 -15.80 -1.16 19.43
C ALA A 139 -16.01 0.23 20.09
N ALA A 140 -16.00 1.32 19.32
CA ALA A 140 -16.29 2.67 19.80
C ALA A 140 -17.77 3.05 19.67
N GLY A 141 -18.63 2.15 19.18
CA GLY A 141 -20.06 2.41 18.98
C GLY A 141 -20.37 3.16 17.68
N ARG A 142 -19.42 3.30 16.76
CA ARG A 142 -19.61 3.93 15.44
C ARG A 142 -20.27 2.95 14.48
N SER A 143 -21.09 3.46 13.57
CA SER A 143 -21.60 2.69 12.44
C SER A 143 -20.53 2.67 11.35
N VAL A 144 -20.05 1.50 10.97
CA VAL A 144 -18.99 1.34 9.97
C VAL A 144 -19.43 0.36 8.88
N VAL A 145 -19.07 0.64 7.63
CA VAL A 145 -19.21 -0.31 6.53
C VAL A 145 -17.90 -1.08 6.34
N ARG A 146 -18.00 -2.41 6.34
CA ARG A 146 -16.90 -3.31 5.99
C ARG A 146 -16.94 -3.59 4.50
N VAL A 147 -15.85 -3.31 3.81
CA VAL A 147 -15.80 -3.34 2.34
C VAL A 147 -14.39 -3.67 1.85
N GLN A 148 -14.31 -4.48 0.80
CA GLN A 148 -13.05 -4.85 0.18
C GLN A 148 -12.41 -3.71 -0.62
N ALA A 149 -11.08 -3.73 -0.72
CA ALA A 149 -10.28 -2.64 -1.24
C ALA A 149 -10.58 -2.27 -2.70
N GLY A 150 -10.96 -3.23 -3.53
CA GLY A 150 -11.29 -3.04 -4.95
C GLY A 150 -12.68 -2.46 -5.19
N CYS A 151 -13.54 -2.39 -4.16
CA CYS A 151 -14.87 -1.83 -4.30
C CYS A 151 -14.78 -0.37 -4.77
N ARG A 152 -15.48 -0.05 -5.86
CA ARG A 152 -15.53 1.32 -6.39
C ARG A 152 -16.48 2.18 -5.57
N LEU A 153 -16.14 3.45 -5.37
CA LEU A 153 -16.95 4.38 -4.59
C LEU A 153 -18.38 4.49 -5.11
N LYS A 154 -18.61 4.49 -6.42
CA LYS A 154 -19.96 4.48 -7.00
C LYS A 154 -20.80 3.28 -6.52
N LYS A 155 -20.23 2.08 -6.51
CA LYS A 155 -20.90 0.86 -6.01
C LYS A 155 -21.23 1.01 -4.53
N LEU A 156 -20.26 1.45 -3.74
CA LEU A 156 -20.40 1.65 -2.29
C LEU A 156 -21.47 2.70 -1.95
N HIS A 157 -21.43 3.86 -2.59
CA HIS A 157 -22.39 4.95 -2.34
C HIS A 157 -23.83 4.55 -2.69
N LEU A 158 -24.04 3.88 -3.83
CA LEU A 158 -25.39 3.38 -4.20
C LEU A 158 -25.89 2.32 -3.20
N TRP A 159 -25.01 1.43 -2.75
CA TRP A 159 -25.35 0.42 -1.75
C TRP A 159 -25.72 1.05 -0.40
N LEU A 160 -24.98 2.07 0.06
CA LEU A 160 -25.26 2.81 1.29
C LEU A 160 -26.54 3.64 1.17
N GLN A 161 -26.75 4.31 0.04
CA GLN A 161 -27.94 5.12 -0.23
C GLN A 161 -29.22 4.28 -0.10
N SER A 162 -29.22 3.05 -0.64
CA SER A 162 -30.36 2.13 -0.53
C SER A 162 -30.72 1.74 0.92
N ARG A 163 -29.82 2.03 1.88
CA ARG A 163 -29.97 1.78 3.32
C ARG A 163 -30.13 3.07 4.14
N GLY A 164 -30.26 4.22 3.47
CA GLY A 164 -30.32 5.51 4.16
C GLY A 164 -29.03 5.86 4.90
N LEU A 165 -27.88 5.39 4.40
CA LEU A 165 -26.56 5.68 4.93
C LEU A 165 -25.72 6.46 3.91
N GLU A 166 -24.73 7.20 4.40
CA GLU A 166 -23.74 7.90 3.59
C GLU A 166 -22.35 7.89 4.24
N ILE A 167 -21.33 8.03 3.41
CA ILE A 167 -20.00 8.45 3.85
C ILE A 167 -19.96 9.97 3.65
N PRO A 168 -19.53 10.77 4.64
CA PRO A 168 -19.50 12.24 4.57
C PRO A 168 -18.35 12.76 3.68
N TYR A 169 -18.17 12.16 2.52
CA TYR A 169 -17.19 12.49 1.49
C TYR A 169 -17.74 12.03 0.14
N GLN A 170 -17.54 12.82 -0.92
CA GLN A 170 -17.91 12.46 -2.28
C GLN A 170 -16.71 12.71 -3.20
N ALA A 171 -16.18 11.65 -3.81
CA ALA A 171 -15.15 11.81 -4.84
C ALA A 171 -15.78 12.25 -6.16
N GLU A 172 -15.09 13.14 -6.87
CA GLU A 172 -15.38 13.50 -8.26
C GLU A 172 -15.30 12.27 -9.19
N ILE A 173 -14.42 11.30 -8.85
CA ILE A 173 -14.18 10.08 -9.60
C ILE A 173 -14.86 8.89 -8.92
N GLY A 174 -16.11 8.60 -9.31
CA GLY A 174 -16.87 7.46 -8.77
C GLY A 174 -16.24 6.08 -9.03
N ASP A 175 -15.33 5.97 -10.01
CA ASP A 175 -14.58 4.74 -10.29
C ASP A 175 -13.34 4.57 -9.41
N ALA A 176 -13.00 5.51 -8.54
CA ALA A 176 -11.94 5.31 -7.54
C ALA A 176 -12.30 4.15 -6.61
N THR A 177 -11.29 3.38 -6.20
CA THR A 177 -11.46 2.21 -5.31
C THR A 177 -11.29 2.61 -3.85
N VAL A 178 -11.97 1.91 -2.94
CA VAL A 178 -11.85 2.13 -1.49
C VAL A 178 -10.40 2.07 -1.03
N GLY A 179 -9.64 1.06 -1.47
CA GLY A 179 -8.23 0.89 -1.11
C GLY A 179 -7.37 2.07 -1.58
N SER A 180 -7.54 2.51 -2.83
CA SER A 180 -6.82 3.68 -3.34
C SER A 180 -7.15 4.97 -2.58
N MET A 181 -8.37 5.12 -2.09
CA MET A 181 -8.80 6.30 -1.33
C MET A 181 -8.44 6.21 0.15
N ALA A 182 -8.21 5.00 0.65
CA ALA A 182 -7.74 4.76 2.01
C ALA A 182 -6.24 5.03 2.18
N ALA A 183 -5.41 4.63 1.20
CA ALA A 183 -3.96 4.86 1.20
C ALA A 183 -3.50 6.09 0.41
N GLY A 184 -4.38 6.68 -0.39
CA GLY A 184 -4.13 7.89 -1.17
C GLY A 184 -4.78 9.10 -0.51
N ASP A 185 -4.01 10.17 -0.33
CA ASP A 185 -4.49 11.41 0.29
C ASP A 185 -5.28 12.29 -0.70
N THR A 186 -6.40 11.76 -1.20
CA THR A 186 -7.29 12.49 -2.13
C THR A 186 -8.30 13.32 -1.35
N LYS A 187 -8.40 14.60 -1.72
CA LYS A 187 -9.31 15.56 -1.11
C LYS A 187 -10.41 16.02 -2.08
N ASP A 188 -11.63 16.13 -1.57
CA ASP A 188 -12.83 16.54 -2.30
C ASP A 188 -13.87 17.17 -1.35
N SER A 189 -15.07 17.42 -1.87
CA SER A 189 -16.18 18.06 -1.18
C SER A 189 -16.72 17.17 -0.06
N SER A 190 -16.97 17.79 1.10
CA SER A 190 -17.61 17.16 2.24
C SER A 190 -18.66 18.10 2.84
N LEU A 191 -19.72 17.52 3.41
CA LEU A 191 -20.72 18.22 4.19
C LEU A 191 -20.55 17.85 5.66
N GLU A 192 -20.15 18.84 6.47
CA GLU A 192 -19.99 18.67 7.93
C GLU A 192 -19.04 17.51 8.28
N GLY A 193 -17.90 17.45 7.61
CA GLY A 193 -16.88 16.42 7.80
C GLY A 193 -15.56 16.76 7.12
N PRO A 194 -14.54 15.92 7.28
CA PRO A 194 -13.26 16.07 6.59
C PRO A 194 -13.42 15.94 5.08
N GLY A 195 -12.74 16.79 4.32
CA GLY A 195 -12.75 16.77 2.86
C GLY A 195 -11.88 15.69 2.23
N TYR A 196 -11.66 14.55 2.87
CA TYR A 196 -10.83 13.45 2.34
C TYR A 196 -11.33 12.10 2.86
N PHE A 197 -11.30 11.06 2.01
CA PHE A 197 -11.91 9.76 2.30
C PHE A 197 -11.22 9.04 3.46
N SER A 198 -9.89 9.10 3.52
CA SER A 198 -9.08 8.41 4.53
C SER A 198 -9.36 8.88 5.97
N ALA A 199 -10.04 10.02 6.16
CA ALA A 199 -10.51 10.46 7.47
C ALA A 199 -11.57 9.51 8.05
N GLY A 200 -12.43 8.96 7.21
CA GLY A 200 -13.48 8.02 7.61
C GLY A 200 -12.98 6.58 7.69
N VAL A 201 -11.75 6.29 7.27
CA VAL A 201 -11.17 4.94 7.36
C VAL A 201 -10.63 4.72 8.77
N VAL A 202 -11.34 3.90 9.54
CA VAL A 202 -11.08 3.62 10.96
C VAL A 202 -10.31 2.32 11.17
N THR A 203 -10.31 1.44 10.17
CA THR A 203 -9.53 0.20 10.19
C THR A 203 -9.13 -0.17 8.77
N VAL A 204 -7.89 -0.64 8.60
CA VAL A 204 -7.43 -1.28 7.36
C VAL A 204 -6.95 -2.69 7.69
N THR A 205 -7.29 -3.65 6.83
CA THR A 205 -6.65 -4.96 6.79
C THR A 205 -5.86 -5.05 5.51
N TYR A 206 -4.58 -5.40 5.62
CA TYR A 206 -3.64 -5.41 4.52
C TYR A 206 -2.72 -6.64 4.61
N VAL A 207 -2.06 -6.94 3.49
CA VAL A 207 -1.00 -7.93 3.42
C VAL A 207 0.35 -7.22 3.52
N ASP A 208 1.16 -7.59 4.51
CA ASP A 208 2.52 -7.06 4.73
C ASP A 208 3.56 -7.71 3.79
N GLU A 209 4.83 -7.32 3.91
CA GLU A 209 5.91 -7.82 3.06
C GLU A 209 6.26 -9.30 3.29
N GLN A 210 5.80 -9.90 4.40
CA GLN A 210 5.93 -11.34 4.67
C GLN A 210 4.73 -12.14 4.16
N GLY A 211 3.72 -11.48 3.57
CA GLY A 211 2.48 -12.14 3.15
C GLY A 211 1.52 -12.41 4.30
N THR A 212 1.68 -11.75 5.44
CA THR A 212 0.78 -11.90 6.61
C THR A 212 -0.36 -10.91 6.51
N LEU A 213 -1.57 -11.33 6.90
CA LEU A 213 -2.70 -10.42 7.07
C LEU A 213 -2.55 -9.66 8.40
N VAL A 214 -2.45 -8.34 8.30
CA VAL A 214 -2.31 -7.42 9.42
C VAL A 214 -3.48 -6.46 9.43
N THR A 215 -4.01 -6.14 10.62
CA THR A 215 -5.07 -5.17 10.81
C THR A 215 -4.56 -4.01 11.66
N LEU A 216 -4.78 -2.77 11.19
CA LEU A 216 -4.53 -1.55 11.95
C LEU A 216 -5.85 -0.83 12.19
N SER A 217 -6.08 -0.39 13.43
CA SER A 217 -7.28 0.39 13.80
C SER A 217 -6.92 1.72 14.44
N ASP A 218 -7.79 2.71 14.34
CA ASP A 218 -7.59 4.00 15.02
C ASP A 218 -7.73 3.92 16.56
N LEU A 219 -8.38 2.87 17.06
CA LEU A 219 -8.54 2.63 18.50
C LEU A 219 -7.29 2.05 19.15
N VAL A 220 -6.51 1.27 18.41
CA VAL A 220 -5.32 0.55 18.92
C VAL A 220 -4.02 1.12 18.35
N ASP A 221 -4.02 1.47 17.07
CA ASP A 221 -2.82 1.72 16.26
C ASP A 221 -2.84 3.10 15.59
N ASP A 222 -3.52 4.10 16.17
CA ASP A 222 -3.80 5.42 15.61
C ASP A 222 -2.67 6.02 14.75
N LYS A 223 -1.45 6.09 15.29
CA LYS A 223 -0.28 6.62 14.58
C LYS A 223 0.14 5.78 13.38
N ALA A 224 0.18 4.45 13.55
CA ALA A 224 0.55 3.53 12.48
C ALA A 224 -0.50 3.54 11.37
N LEU A 225 -1.79 3.61 11.72
CA LEU A 225 -2.87 3.78 10.75
C LEU A 225 -2.76 5.11 10.01
N ALA A 226 -2.46 6.21 10.71
CA ALA A 226 -2.28 7.52 10.07
C ALA A 226 -1.11 7.52 9.07
N GLU A 227 0.01 6.90 9.40
CA GLU A 227 1.15 6.72 8.48
C GLU A 227 0.77 5.84 7.28
N PHE A 228 0.09 4.71 7.54
CA PHE A 228 -0.34 3.78 6.51
C PHE A 228 -1.27 4.44 5.47
N LYS A 229 -2.20 5.28 5.92
CA LYS A 229 -3.16 6.00 5.06
C LYS A 229 -2.52 7.02 4.11
N CYS A 230 -1.25 7.37 4.32
CA CYS A 230 -0.48 8.28 3.48
C CYS A 230 0.60 7.55 2.66
N SER A 231 0.59 6.22 2.65
CA SER A 231 1.67 5.40 2.06
C SER A 231 1.60 5.24 0.54
N TYR A 232 0.46 5.59 -0.09
CA TYR A 232 0.21 5.30 -1.50
C TYR A 232 0.42 3.81 -1.87
N GLY A 233 0.17 2.89 -0.93
CA GLY A 233 0.30 1.45 -1.12
C GLY A 233 1.71 0.90 -0.87
N LEU A 234 2.66 1.73 -0.43
CA LEU A 234 4.05 1.31 -0.14
C LEU A 234 4.20 0.59 1.21
N SER A 235 3.27 0.80 2.15
CA SER A 235 3.31 0.16 3.48
C SER A 235 2.67 -1.23 3.49
N GLY A 236 2.04 -1.65 2.39
CA GLY A 236 1.35 -2.92 2.27
C GLY A 236 0.15 -2.86 1.33
N ILE A 237 -0.43 -4.02 1.04
CA ILE A 237 -1.52 -4.17 0.07
C ILE A 237 -2.85 -4.27 0.82
N ILE A 238 -3.64 -3.19 0.82
CA ILE A 238 -4.98 -3.20 1.44
C ILE A 238 -5.86 -4.22 0.73
N VAL A 239 -6.51 -5.08 1.52
CA VAL A 239 -7.53 -6.02 1.03
C VAL A 239 -8.93 -5.64 1.51
N GLU A 240 -9.05 -4.96 2.65
CA GLU A 240 -10.32 -4.61 3.27
C GLU A 240 -10.19 -3.35 4.14
N CYS A 241 -11.26 -2.55 4.23
CA CYS A 241 -11.36 -1.39 5.12
C CYS A 241 -12.66 -1.45 5.94
N LEU A 242 -12.62 -0.86 7.14
CA LEU A 242 -13.80 -0.34 7.83
C LEU A 242 -13.86 1.17 7.64
N VAL A 243 -15.00 1.65 7.14
CA VAL A 243 -15.22 3.06 6.85
C VAL A 243 -16.42 3.54 7.65
N GLU A 244 -16.27 4.61 8.42
CA GLU A 244 -17.35 5.22 9.18
C GLU A 244 -18.44 5.76 8.24
N VAL A 245 -19.69 5.47 8.60
CA VAL A 245 -20.88 5.92 7.89
C VAL A 245 -21.83 6.62 8.85
N ARG A 246 -22.67 7.49 8.31
CA ARG A 246 -23.74 8.17 9.05
C ARG A 246 -25.07 8.01 8.34
N SER A 247 -26.16 8.37 9.00
CA SER A 247 -27.46 8.47 8.35
C SER A 247 -27.40 9.48 7.20
N ALA A 248 -27.94 9.10 6.04
CA ALA A 248 -27.96 9.92 4.84
C ALA A 248 -28.71 11.23 5.09
N ARG A 249 -28.15 12.34 4.62
CA ARG A 249 -28.74 13.68 4.75
C ARG A 249 -28.92 14.30 3.38
N LEU A 250 -30.05 14.97 3.19
CA LEU A 250 -30.26 15.74 1.97
C LEU A 250 -29.37 16.99 2.01
N CYS A 251 -28.47 17.14 1.03
CA CYS A 251 -27.75 18.38 0.82
C CYS A 251 -28.75 19.49 0.46
N ARG A 252 -28.95 20.44 1.36
CA ARG A 252 -29.80 21.62 1.15
C ARG A 252 -28.92 22.85 1.11
N SER A 253 -28.83 23.49 -0.05
CA SER A 253 -28.36 24.87 -0.10
C SER A 253 -29.49 25.80 0.33
N ARG A 254 -29.24 26.66 1.33
CA ARG A 254 -30.10 27.80 1.62
C ARG A 254 -29.52 28.98 0.85
N PHE A 255 -30.04 29.22 -0.35
CA PHE A 255 -29.83 30.47 -1.06
C PHE A 255 -30.93 31.46 -0.67
#